data_AF-A0A7W1BXR0-F1
#
_entry.id   AF-A0A7W1BXR0-F1
#
_cell.length_a   1.000
_cell.length_b   1.000
_cell.length_c   1.000
_cell.angle_alpha   90.00
_cell.angle_beta   90.00
_cell.angle_gamma   90.00
#
_symmetry.space_group_name_H-M   'P 1'
#
loop_
_entity.id
_entity.type
_entity.pdbx_description
1 polymer ?
#
loop_
_entity_poly.entity_id
_entity_poly.type
_entity_poly.pdbx_seq_one_letter_code
_entity_poly.pdbx_strand_id
1 'polypeptide(L)'
;MDRPITFKTRALVVCATILVALQSAALAQHTAQDKPAKIDEVMTAANKYRLFNGSVLVAENGKVIYKKGLGLAQMEWNIPKHA
;
A
#
# COMPACT_ATOMS: atom_id res chain seq x y z
N MET A 1 -36.40 26.33 28.32
CA MET A 1 -36.72 26.84 26.97
C MET A 1 -35.93 26.03 25.98
N ASP A 2 -36.49 24.91 25.52
CA ASP A 2 -35.80 23.98 24.63
C ASP A 2 -36.04 24.42 23.20
N ARG A 3 -34.98 24.90 22.52
CA ARG A 3 -35.08 25.32 21.12
C ARG A 3 -35.29 24.08 20.25
N PRO A 4 -36.38 23.98 19.46
CA PRO A 4 -36.63 22.82 18.62
C PRO A 4 -35.54 22.71 17.56
N ILE A 5 -34.88 21.55 17.50
CA ILE A 5 -33.83 21.28 16.52
C ILE A 5 -34.47 21.26 15.13
N THR A 6 -34.20 22.27 14.31
CA THR A 6 -34.79 22.40 12.97
C THR A 6 -34.20 21.36 12.00
N PHE A 7 -34.97 20.97 10.98
CA PHE A 7 -34.58 19.99 9.95
C PHE A 7 -33.21 20.30 9.31
N LYS A 8 -32.89 21.58 9.12
CA LYS A 8 -31.59 22.04 8.60
C LYS A 8 -30.42 21.70 9.52
N THR A 9 -30.61 21.81 10.83
CA THR A 9 -29.59 21.48 11.85
C THR A 9 -29.31 19.97 11.87
N ARG A 10 -30.35 19.14 11.73
CA ARG A 10 -30.19 17.66 11.64
C ARG A 10 -29.50 17.26 10.34
N ALA A 11 -29.90 17.84 9.22
CA ALA A 11 -29.27 17.59 7.91
C ALA A 11 -27.78 17.98 7.90
N LEU A 12 -27.43 19.11 8.53
CA LEU A 12 -26.05 19.57 8.64
C LEU A 12 -25.19 18.61 9.50
N VAL A 13 -25.73 18.10 10.61
CA VAL A 13 -25.04 17.12 11.45
C VAL A 13 -24.84 15.78 10.73
N VAL A 14 -25.82 15.33 9.94
CA VAL A 14 -25.69 14.12 9.11
C VAL A 14 -24.62 14.31 8.03
N CYS A 15 -24.59 15.45 7.33
CA CYS A 15 -23.52 15.74 6.37
C CYS A 15 -22.13 15.77 7.03
N ALA A 16 -22.02 16.38 8.21
CA ALA A 16 -20.74 16.43 8.94
C ALA A 16 -20.26 15.03 9.36
N THR A 17 -21.16 14.17 9.82
CA THR A 17 -20.81 12.79 10.21
C THR A 17 -20.43 11.93 9.01
N ILE A 18 -21.09 12.09 7.87
CA ILE A 18 -20.72 11.43 6.61
C ILE A 18 -19.34 11.90 6.15
N LEU A 19 -19.06 13.21 6.19
CA LEU A 19 -17.75 13.77 5.82
C LEU A 19 -16.62 13.23 6.70
N VAL A 20 -16.84 13.08 8.01
CA VAL A 20 -15.86 12.50 8.93
C VAL A 20 -15.63 11.01 8.65
N ALA A 21 -16.68 10.25 8.33
CA ALA A 21 -16.58 8.83 7.98
C ALA A 21 -15.83 8.59 6.66
N LEU A 22 -15.93 9.49 5.68
CA LEU A 22 -15.17 9.40 4.43
C LEU A 22 -13.65 9.60 4.63
N GLN A 23 -13.24 10.41 5.61
CA GLN A 23 -11.82 10.71 5.85
C GLN A 23 -11.04 9.53 6.46
N SER A 24 -11.69 8.67 7.25
CA SER A 24 -11.02 7.53 7.90
C SER A 24 -10.64 6.41 6.92
N ALA A 25 -11.42 6.20 5.86
CA ALA A 25 -11.11 5.23 4.81
C ALA A 25 -9.84 5.61 4.02
N ALA A 26 -9.62 6.91 3.78
CA ALA A 26 -8.45 7.40 3.05
C ALA A 26 -7.14 7.16 3.80
N LEU A 27 -7.13 7.27 5.14
CA LEU A 27 -5.93 7.03 5.96
C LEU A 27 -5.49 5.56 5.96
N ALA A 28 -6.44 4.62 5.91
CA ALA A 28 -6.13 3.19 5.83
C ALA A 28 -5.39 2.83 4.54
N GLN A 29 -5.73 3.47 3.42
CA GLN A 29 -5.09 3.23 2.12
C GLN A 29 -3.65 3.74 2.04
N HIS A 30 -3.31 4.81 2.78
CA HIS A 30 -1.94 5.35 2.79
C HIS A 30 -0.93 4.32 3.31
N THR A 31 -1.25 3.63 4.40
CA THR A 31 -0.37 2.61 4.99
C THR A 31 -0.15 1.37 4.10
N ALA A 32 -1.11 1.07 3.21
CA ALA A 32 -1.02 -0.06 2.29
C ALA A 32 -0.20 0.28 1.02
N GLN A 33 -0.08 1.56 0.65
CA GLN A 33 0.72 2.00 -0.49
C GLN A 33 2.22 2.14 -0.15
N ASP A 34 2.56 2.38 1.11
CA ASP A 34 3.96 2.55 1.53
C ASP A 34 4.73 1.22 1.65
N LYS A 35 4.05 0.13 2.02
CA LYS A 35 4.72 -1.17 2.24
C LYS A 35 5.38 -1.74 0.97
N PRO A 36 4.71 -1.81 -0.20
CA PRO A 36 5.32 -2.32 -1.42
C PRO A 36 6.54 -1.50 -1.86
N ALA A 37 6.49 -0.18 -1.70
CA ALA A 37 7.60 0.72 -2.03
C ALA A 37 8.82 0.45 -1.12
N LYS A 38 8.60 0.29 0.19
CA LYS A 38 9.69 -0.02 1.13
C LYS A 38 10.29 -1.41 0.90
N ILE A 39 9.46 -2.39 0.57
CA ILE A 39 9.91 -3.73 0.16
C ILE A 39 10.79 -3.61 -1.09
N ASP A 40 10.37 -2.83 -2.08
CA ASP A 40 11.14 -2.64 -3.31
C ASP A 40 12.51 -1.99 -3.05
N GLU A 41 12.56 -0.96 -2.20
CA GLU A 41 13.80 -0.28 -1.81
C GLU A 41 14.82 -1.27 -1.21
N VAL A 42 14.37 -2.07 -0.23
CA VAL A 42 15.25 -3.04 0.47
C VAL A 42 15.69 -4.15 -0.48
N MET A 43 14.77 -4.74 -1.25
CA MET A 43 15.10 -5.86 -2.11
C MET A 43 15.96 -5.43 -3.30
N THR A 44 15.74 -4.23 -3.84
CA THR A 44 16.60 -3.63 -4.86
C THR A 44 17.99 -3.34 -4.32
N ALA A 45 18.12 -2.82 -3.09
CA ALA A 45 19.41 -2.62 -2.44
C ALA A 45 20.14 -3.96 -2.22
N ALA A 46 19.44 -4.99 -1.72
CA ALA A 46 20.00 -6.32 -1.54
C ALA A 46 20.51 -6.92 -2.86
N ASN A 47 19.77 -6.72 -3.95
CA ASN A 47 20.22 -7.15 -5.27
C ASN A 47 21.44 -6.36 -5.77
N LYS A 48 21.44 -5.04 -5.59
CA LYS A 48 22.56 -4.15 -5.95
C LYS A 48 23.86 -4.58 -5.28
N TYR A 49 23.80 -4.97 -4.00
CA TYR A 49 24.97 -5.47 -3.25
C TYR A 49 25.23 -6.97 -3.44
N ARG A 50 24.56 -7.62 -4.41
CA ARG A 50 24.65 -9.07 -4.70
C ARG A 50 24.33 -9.97 -3.51
N LEU A 51 23.59 -9.47 -2.53
CA LEU A 51 23.09 -10.23 -1.38
C LEU A 51 21.83 -11.03 -1.73
N PHE A 52 21.15 -10.67 -2.83
CA PHE A 52 19.95 -11.35 -3.28
C PHE A 52 19.90 -11.46 -4.81
N ASN A 53 19.57 -12.64 -5.32
CA ASN A 53 19.17 -12.86 -6.70
C ASN A 53 18.09 -13.96 -6.71
N GLY A 54 16.88 -13.61 -7.16
CA GLY A 54 15.75 -14.50 -7.09
C GLY A 54 14.42 -13.79 -7.34
N SER A 55 13.33 -14.43 -6.95
CA SER A 55 11.98 -13.88 -7.06
C SER A 55 11.39 -13.68 -5.67
N VAL A 56 10.63 -12.60 -5.50
CA VAL A 56 10.02 -12.21 -4.22
C VAL A 56 8.52 -12.13 -4.41
N LEU A 57 7.77 -12.72 -3.48
CA LEU A 57 6.31 -12.62 -3.38
C LEU A 57 5.95 -12.33 -1.92
N VAL A 58 5.23 -11.24 -1.68
CA VAL A 58 4.76 -10.85 -0.33
C VAL A 58 3.25 -10.71 -0.37
N ALA A 59 2.58 -11.36 0.58
CA ALA A 59 1.15 -11.27 0.80
C ALA A 59 0.85 -10.79 2.23
N GLU A 60 -0.15 -9.93 2.36
CA GLU A 60 -0.67 -9.45 3.64
C GLU A 60 -2.19 -9.66 3.64
N ASN A 61 -2.74 -10.24 4.70
CA ASN A 61 -4.17 -10.57 4.82
C ASN A 61 -4.70 -11.39 3.62
N GLY A 62 -3.90 -12.35 3.13
CA GLY A 62 -4.26 -13.19 1.99
C GLY A 62 -4.24 -12.50 0.62
N LYS A 63 -3.87 -11.22 0.55
CA LYS A 63 -3.74 -10.45 -0.70
C LYS A 63 -2.26 -10.24 -1.03
N VAL A 64 -1.88 -10.51 -2.27
CA VAL A 64 -0.53 -10.18 -2.76
C VAL A 64 -0.35 -8.67 -2.80
N ILE A 65 0.69 -8.16 -2.13
CA ILE A 65 1.03 -6.73 -2.06
C ILE A 65 2.35 -6.40 -2.79
N TYR A 66 3.22 -7.38 -3.05
CA TYR A 66 4.45 -7.20 -3.81
C TYR A 66 4.86 -8.48 -4.54
N LYS A 67 5.27 -8.37 -5.81
CA LYS A 67 5.79 -9.48 -6.63
C LYS A 67 6.84 -8.95 -7.60
N LYS A 68 8.08 -9.42 -7.53
CA LYS A 68 9.17 -8.98 -8.43
C LYS A 68 10.28 -10.01 -8.56
N GLY A 69 10.89 -10.12 -9.74
CA GLY A 69 12.16 -10.82 -9.97
C GLY A 69 13.34 -9.84 -9.95
N LEU A 70 14.41 -10.15 -9.22
CA LEU A 70 15.60 -9.30 -9.07
C LEU A 70 16.90 -10.05 -9.37
N GLY A 71 17.75 -9.52 -10.25
CA GLY A 71 19.01 -10.15 -10.66
C GLY A 71 18.92 -10.89 -12.00
N LEU A 72 19.77 -11.89 -12.19
CA LEU A 72 20.02 -12.57 -13.47
C LEU A 72 19.77 -14.07 -13.34
N ALA A 73 19.35 -14.73 -14.42
CA ALA A 73 19.16 -16.19 -14.44
C ALA A 73 20.51 -16.93 -14.32
N GLN A 74 21.57 -16.36 -14.91
CA GLN A 74 22.94 -16.89 -14.85
C GLN A 74 23.90 -15.70 -14.63
N MET A 75 24.50 -15.60 -13.44
CA MET A 75 25.38 -14.46 -13.10
C MET A 75 26.71 -14.49 -13.86
N GLU A 76 27.30 -15.68 -14.04
CA GLU A 76 28.60 -15.86 -14.73
C GLU A 76 28.57 -15.42 -16.19
N TRP A 77 27.40 -15.46 -16.83
CA TRP A 77 27.20 -15.15 -18.26
C TRP A 77 26.35 -13.89 -18.46
N ASN A 78 26.04 -13.19 -17.38
CA ASN A 78 25.22 -11.98 -17.34
C ASN A 78 23.83 -12.12 -18.03
N ILE A 79 23.21 -13.30 -17.97
CA ILE A 79 21.96 -13.60 -18.69
C ILE A 79 20.76 -13.07 -17.90
N PRO A 80 20.00 -12.08 -18.42
CA PRO A 80 18.81 -11.58 -17.75
C PRO A 80 17.71 -12.64 -17.70
N LYS A 81 16.91 -12.62 -16.64
CA LYS A 81 15.75 -13.50 -16.52
C LYS A 81 14.57 -12.95 -17.32
N HIS A 82 13.83 -13.84 -17.97
CA HIS A 82 12.59 -13.51 -18.65
C HIS A 82 11.51 -13.12 -17.63
N ALA A 83 10.65 -12.16 -17.99
CA ALA A 83 9.63 -11.56 -17.11
C ALA A 83 8.48 -12.52 -16.80
#